data_AF-A0AAV6MS28-F1
#
_entry.id   AF-A0AAV6MS28-F1
#
_cell.length_a   1.000
_cell.length_b   1.000
_cell.length_c   1.000
_cell.angle_alpha   90.00
_cell.angle_beta   90.00
_cell.angle_gamma   90.00
#
_symmetry.space_group_name_H-M   'P 1'
#
loop_
_entity.id
_entity.type
_entity.pdbx_description
1 polymer ?
#
loop_
_entity_poly.entity_id
_entity_poly.type
_entity_poly.pdbx_seq_one_letter_code
_entity_poly.pdbx_strand_id
1 'polypeptide(L)'
;MCGSFAHLNGKEPISFVCFHFSGACWSFSATGAIEGITRLEQGLLSVFSEQELIDCDRSYNSGCGGGLMDYAYQFVIKNHGIDTEDDYPFQGRDGSCRKDK
;
A
#
# COMPACT_ATOMS: atom_id res chain seq x y z
N MET A 1 -8.47 -9.40 -9.12
CA MET A 1 -7.35 -9.83 -8.24
C MET A 1 -6.16 -8.96 -8.57
N CYS A 2 -5.55 -8.32 -7.56
CA CYS A 2 -4.36 -7.49 -7.64
C CYS A 2 -3.05 -8.34 -7.71
N GLY A 3 -3.06 -9.53 -8.32
CA GLY A 3 -1.93 -10.48 -8.25
C GLY A 3 -1.71 -11.06 -6.83
N SER A 4 -1.09 -12.24 -6.70
CA SER A 4 -0.89 -12.89 -5.40
C SER A 4 0.33 -13.83 -5.35
N PHE A 5 0.83 -14.02 -4.11
CA PHE A 5 1.86 -14.94 -3.58
C PHE A 5 3.35 -14.62 -3.88
N ALA A 6 4.25 -14.61 -2.89
CA ALA A 6 4.32 -15.51 -1.74
C ALA A 6 4.74 -14.85 -0.41
N HIS A 7 4.12 -15.36 0.66
CA HIS A 7 4.64 -15.33 2.03
C HIS A 7 5.96 -16.14 2.06
N LEU A 8 7.07 -15.54 1.62
CA LEU A 8 8.39 -16.14 1.74
C LEU A 8 8.88 -15.93 3.17
N ASN A 9 8.63 -16.93 4.01
CA ASN A 9 9.38 -17.26 5.23
C ASN A 9 10.22 -16.12 5.84
N GLY A 10 9.53 -15.14 6.43
CA GLY A 10 9.94 -14.52 7.68
C GLY A 10 11.12 -13.54 7.71
N LYS A 11 11.62 -12.96 6.60
CA LYS A 11 12.71 -11.94 6.67
C LYS A 11 12.72 -10.80 5.65
N GLU A 12 11.74 -10.67 4.76
CA GLU A 12 11.73 -9.55 3.79
C GLU A 12 10.55 -8.62 4.08
N PRO A 13 10.77 -7.29 4.24
CA PRO A 13 9.67 -6.35 4.38
C PRO A 13 8.86 -6.36 3.09
N ILE A 14 7.54 -6.32 3.25
CA ILE A 14 6.51 -6.80 2.33
C ILE A 14 6.43 -5.98 1.01
N SER A 15 7.30 -4.97 0.86
CA SER A 15 7.27 -3.94 -0.18
C SER A 15 7.99 -4.28 -1.50
N PHE A 16 8.78 -5.36 -1.59
CA PHE A 16 9.77 -5.48 -2.67
C PHE A 16 9.36 -6.21 -3.96
N VAL A 17 8.14 -6.75 -4.07
CA VAL A 17 7.85 -7.68 -5.16
C VAL A 17 6.57 -7.36 -5.92
N CYS A 18 6.66 -6.32 -6.76
CA CYS A 18 5.72 -6.08 -7.86
C CYS A 18 6.01 -7.05 -9.02
N PHE A 19 5.50 -8.29 -8.99
CA PHE A 19 5.57 -9.19 -10.15
C PHE A 19 4.48 -8.89 -11.19
N HIS A 20 4.92 -8.28 -12.30
CA HIS A 20 4.43 -8.18 -13.70
C HIS A 20 2.94 -8.31 -14.11
N PHE A 21 1.93 -8.43 -13.26
CA PHE A 21 0.52 -8.47 -13.74
C PHE A 21 -0.53 -7.87 -12.80
N SER A 22 -0.10 -7.14 -11.77
CA SER A 22 -1.01 -6.48 -10.83
C SER A 22 -1.19 -5.01 -11.17
N GLY A 23 -2.43 -4.58 -11.40
CA GLY A 23 -2.79 -3.16 -11.49
C GLY A 23 -2.71 -2.41 -10.15
N ALA A 24 -2.27 -3.05 -9.05
CA ALA A 24 -2.00 -2.38 -7.78
C ALA A 24 -0.51 -2.05 -7.56
N CYS A 25 0.36 -2.21 -8.55
CA CYS A 25 1.79 -1.87 -8.42
C CYS A 25 2.05 -0.45 -7.90
N TRP A 26 1.15 0.48 -8.19
CA TRP A 26 1.20 1.86 -7.73
C TRP A 26 1.09 1.97 -6.19
N SER A 27 0.29 1.12 -5.53
CA SER A 27 0.13 1.19 -4.07
C SER A 27 1.40 0.72 -3.37
N PHE A 28 2.00 -0.38 -3.83
CA PHE A 28 3.30 -0.89 -3.35
C PHE A 28 4.43 0.11 -3.59
N SER A 29 4.46 0.75 -4.76
CA SER A 29 5.48 1.77 -5.04
C SER A 29 5.31 3.01 -4.14
N ALA A 30 4.08 3.36 -3.78
CA ALA A 30 3.82 4.48 -2.88
C ALA A 30 4.16 4.13 -1.42
N THR A 31 3.70 2.99 -0.90
CA THR A 31 4.03 2.54 0.45
C THR A 31 5.53 2.40 0.62
N GLY A 32 6.24 1.70 -0.27
CA GLY A 32 7.69 1.54 -0.17
C GLY A 32 8.47 2.86 -0.13
N ALA A 33 8.01 3.90 -0.84
CA ALA A 33 8.61 5.23 -0.75
C ALA A 33 8.32 5.89 0.61
N ILE A 34 7.08 5.79 1.12
CA ILE A 34 6.67 6.30 2.44
C ILE A 34 7.43 5.59 3.57
N GLU A 35 7.57 4.28 3.50
CA GLU A 35 8.35 3.46 4.44
C GLU A 35 9.82 3.88 4.44
N GLY A 36 10.40 4.09 3.25
CA GLY A 36 11.77 4.55 3.09
C GLY A 36 12.03 5.90 3.77
N ILE A 37 11.18 6.90 3.53
CA ILE A 37 11.34 8.21 4.18
C ILE A 37 11.06 8.14 5.68
N THR A 38 10.04 7.37 6.09
CA THR A 38 9.71 7.15 7.51
C THR A 38 10.88 6.53 8.26
N ARG A 39 11.57 5.56 7.64
CA ARG A 39 12.78 4.95 8.21
C ARG A 39 13.93 5.93 8.35
N LEU A 40 14.08 6.88 7.43
CA LEU A 40 15.10 7.92 7.50
C LEU A 40 14.79 8.96 8.59
N GLU A 41 13.53 9.36 8.73
CA GLU A 41 13.12 10.40 9.69
C GLU A 41 12.98 9.89 11.12
N GLN A 42 12.39 8.71 11.31
CA GLN A 42 12.04 8.17 12.63
C GLN A 42 13.02 7.10 13.13
N GLY A 43 13.87 6.56 12.24
CA GLY A 43 14.82 5.51 12.59
C GLY A 43 14.20 4.09 12.69
N LEU A 44 12.89 3.96 12.55
CA LEU A 44 12.14 2.70 12.63
C LEU A 44 11.57 2.34 11.25
N LEU A 45 11.55 1.03 10.93
CA LEU A 45 10.91 0.54 9.72
C LEU A 45 9.45 0.21 10.04
N SER A 46 8.55 1.16 9.79
CA SER A 46 7.11 0.92 9.79
C SER A 46 6.71 0.38 8.42
N VAL A 47 5.90 -0.68 8.39
CA VAL A 47 5.35 -1.26 7.15
C VAL A 47 3.91 -0.79 7.00
N PHE A 48 3.59 -0.15 5.87
CA PHE A 48 2.30 0.50 5.64
C PHE A 48 1.39 -0.32 4.73
N SER A 49 0.07 -0.18 4.90
CA SER A 49 -0.92 -0.97 4.17
C SER A 49 -1.07 -0.53 2.72
N GLU A 50 -0.69 -1.40 1.79
CA GLU A 50 -1.06 -1.22 0.39
C GLU A 50 -2.57 -1.34 0.16
N GLN A 51 -3.24 -2.15 1.00
CA GLN A 51 -4.65 -2.45 0.82
C GLN A 51 -5.56 -1.29 1.21
N GLU A 52 -5.17 -0.47 2.19
CA GLU A 52 -5.90 0.76 2.46
C GLU A 52 -5.86 1.70 1.25
N LEU A 53 -4.69 1.88 0.61
CA LEU A 53 -4.60 2.66 -0.63
C LEU A 53 -5.49 2.07 -1.73
N ILE A 54 -5.44 0.74 -1.92
CA ILE A 54 -6.29 0.04 -2.91
C ILE A 54 -7.76 0.31 -2.65
N ASP A 55 -8.22 0.26 -1.39
CA ASP A 55 -9.63 0.35 -1.02
C ASP A 55 -10.15 1.79 -0.93
N CYS A 56 -9.33 2.71 -0.42
CA CYS A 56 -9.72 4.05 0.01
C CYS A 56 -9.31 5.17 -0.94
N ASP A 57 -8.18 5.06 -1.65
CA ASP A 57 -7.77 6.08 -2.63
C ASP A 57 -8.51 5.87 -3.97
N ARG A 58 -9.75 6.36 -4.01
CA ARG A 58 -10.67 6.18 -5.15
C ARG A 58 -10.97 7.48 -5.92
N SER A 59 -10.30 8.59 -5.57
CA SER A 59 -10.56 9.88 -6.24
C SER A 59 -9.99 9.93 -7.65
N TYR A 60 -8.78 9.38 -7.82
CA TYR A 60 -8.08 9.32 -9.11
C TYR A 60 -7.47 7.94 -9.39
N ASN A 61 -7.26 7.14 -8.34
CA ASN A 61 -6.79 5.77 -8.45
C ASN A 61 -7.96 4.78 -8.51
N SER A 62 -7.69 3.58 -9.06
CA SER A 62 -8.71 2.58 -9.39
C SER A 62 -8.42 1.22 -8.74
N GLY A 63 -7.76 1.21 -7.58
CA GLY A 63 -7.42 -0.01 -6.84
C GLY A 63 -6.65 -1.02 -7.69
N CYS A 64 -7.19 -2.24 -7.87
CA CYS A 64 -6.55 -3.24 -8.75
C CYS A 64 -6.57 -2.88 -10.24
N GLY A 65 -7.34 -1.87 -10.65
CA GLY A 65 -7.44 -1.42 -12.04
C GLY A 65 -6.30 -0.53 -12.50
N GLY A 66 -5.43 -0.08 -11.59
CA GLY A 66 -4.37 0.88 -11.90
C GLY A 66 -4.41 2.11 -11.00
N GLY A 67 -3.30 2.83 -10.98
CA GLY A 67 -3.17 4.07 -10.24
C GLY A 67 -1.79 4.70 -10.42
N LEU A 68 -1.60 5.86 -9.80
CA LEU A 68 -0.36 6.62 -9.76
C LEU A 68 0.01 6.94 -8.31
N MET A 69 1.30 6.82 -8.01
CA MET A 69 1.87 7.08 -6.69
C MET A 69 1.65 8.52 -6.22
N ASP A 70 1.70 9.49 -7.13
CA ASP A 70 1.49 10.91 -6.79
C ASP A 70 0.10 11.17 -6.19
N TYR A 71 -0.93 10.48 -6.69
CA TYR A 71 -2.28 10.56 -6.11
C TYR A 71 -2.34 9.84 -4.77
N ALA A 72 -1.63 8.72 -4.63
CA ALA A 72 -1.52 8.02 -3.35
C ALA A 72 -0.91 8.92 -2.27
N TYR A 73 0.19 9.62 -2.57
CA TYR A 73 0.80 10.57 -1.63
C TYR A 73 -0.17 11.70 -1.25
N GLN A 74 -0.91 12.24 -2.23
CA GLN A 74 -1.93 13.26 -1.95
C GLN A 74 -3.05 12.70 -1.06
N PHE A 75 -3.46 11.46 -1.28
CA PHE A 75 -4.42 10.78 -0.43
C PHE A 75 -3.87 10.65 0.99
N VAL A 76 -2.66 10.11 1.18
CA VAL A 76 -2.03 9.96 2.52
C VAL A 76 -1.96 11.30 3.24
N ILE A 77 -1.56 12.38 2.55
CA ILE A 77 -1.51 13.73 3.14
C ILE A 77 -2.91 14.20 3.59
N LYS A 78 -3.94 13.99 2.77
CA LYS A 78 -5.33 14.39 3.08
C LYS A 78 -5.97 13.50 4.14
N ASN A 79 -5.58 12.23 4.19
CA ASN A 79 -6.05 11.23 5.15
C ASN A 79 -5.31 11.33 6.49
N HIS A 80 -4.29 12.19 6.59
CA HIS A 80 -3.42 12.35 7.77
C HIS A 80 -2.61 11.10 8.13
N GLY A 81 -2.26 10.29 7.12
CA GLY A 81 -1.56 9.02 7.28
C GLY A 81 -2.32 7.87 6.61
N ILE A 82 -1.78 6.67 6.80
CA ILE A 82 -2.39 5.39 6.43
C ILE A 82 -1.99 4.37 7.51
N ASP A 83 -2.77 3.31 7.62
CA ASP A 83 -2.60 2.19 8.53
C ASP A 83 -1.33 1.38 8.24
N THR A 84 -0.92 0.62 9.25
CA THR A 84 0.11 -0.40 9.09
C THR A 84 -0.44 -1.63 8.38
N GLU A 85 0.44 -2.42 7.77
CA GLU A 85 0.06 -3.71 7.16
C GLU A 85 -0.53 -4.68 8.21
N ASP A 86 -0.13 -4.59 9.48
CA ASP A 86 -0.70 -5.41 10.55
C ASP A 86 -2.15 -5.02 10.88
N ASP A 87 -2.48 -3.73 10.83
CA ASP A 87 -3.81 -3.20 11.15
C ASP A 87 -4.78 -3.28 9.96
N TYR A 88 -4.27 -3.09 8.74
CA TYR A 88 -5.01 -3.21 7.49
C TYR A 88 -4.31 -4.19 6.52
N PRO A 89 -4.46 -5.52 6.72
CA PRO A 89 -3.70 -6.50 5.93
C PRO A 89 -4.08 -6.58 4.45
N PHE A 90 -3.10 -6.91 3.62
CA PHE A 90 -3.25 -7.12 2.19
C PHE A 90 -4.16 -8.30 1.84
N GLN A 91 -5.13 -8.04 0.95
CA GLN A 91 -6.11 -9.03 0.48
C GLN A 91 -5.96 -9.36 -1.01
N GLY A 92 -5.16 -8.61 -1.76
CA GLY A 92 -4.92 -8.87 -3.18
C GLY A 92 -6.17 -8.72 -4.07
N ARG A 93 -7.12 -7.87 -3.69
CA ARG A 93 -8.34 -7.58 -4.45
C ARG A 93 -8.92 -6.23 -4.05
N ASP A 94 -9.78 -5.66 -4.89
CA ASP A 94 -10.58 -4.51 -4.51
C ASP A 94 -11.53 -4.88 -3.37
N GLY A 95 -11.48 -4.09 -2.29
CA GLY A 95 -12.41 -4.10 -1.19
C GLY A 95 -13.12 -2.76 -1.06
N SER A 96 -13.95 -2.67 -0.02
CA SER A 96 -14.54 -1.39 0.43
C SER A 96 -13.64 -0.76 1.47
N CYS A 97 -13.45 0.56 1.38
CA CYS A 97 -12.68 1.33 2.36
C CYS A 97 -13.25 1.15 3.78
N ARG A 98 -12.41 0.67 4.71
CA ARG A 98 -12.76 0.48 6.12
C ARG A 98 -12.32 1.70 6.92
N LYS A 99 -13.25 2.63 7.14
CA LYS A 99 -12.98 3.92 7.81
C LYS A 99 -12.87 3.86 9.34
N ASP A 100 -13.16 2.70 9.91
CA ASP A 100 -13.02 2.41 11.34
C ASP A 100 -11.61 1.92 11.70
N LYS A 101 -10.73 1.87 10.70
CA LYS A 101 -9.29 1.76 10.80
C LYS A 101 -8.73 3.14 10.46
#